data_AF-A0A355BKH2-F1
#
_entry.id   AF-A0A355BKH2-F1
#
_cell.length_a   1.000
_cell.length_b   1.000
_cell.length_c   1.000
_cell.angle_alpha   90.00
_cell.angle_beta   90.00
_cell.angle_gamma   90.00
#
_symmetry.space_group_name_H-M   'P 1'
#
loop_
_entity.id
_entity.type
_entity.pdbx_description
1 polymer ?
#
loop_
_entity_poly.entity_id
_entity_poly.type
_entity_poly.pdbx_seq_one_letter_code
_entity_poly.pdbx_strand_id
1 'polypeptide(L)'
;MNVEIIAVGTELLLGQIVNTNAQFLARELASLGMGVYYHTVVGDNLNRLVNTFLQAWQRSEVVILTGGLGPTTDDLTREGVASALGRPLCFQEDVWQQIVAHMQRTKRPIPENNRRQAMVPEGAVVLPNPR
;
A
#
# COMPACT_ATOMS: atom_id res chain seq x y z
N MET A 1 -4.34 7.01 -20.46
CA MET A 1 -4.14 6.15 -19.28
C MET A 1 -4.82 6.80 -18.09
N ASN A 2 -5.75 6.08 -17.48
CA ASN A 2 -6.51 6.54 -16.32
C ASN A 2 -6.01 5.85 -15.06
N VAL A 3 -5.72 6.65 -14.04
CA VAL A 3 -5.15 6.20 -12.77
C VAL A 3 -6.08 6.58 -11.63
N GLU A 4 -6.27 5.67 -10.68
CA GLU A 4 -6.95 5.95 -9.43
C GLU A 4 -5.99 5.83 -8.25
N ILE A 5 -6.15 6.75 -7.28
CA ILE A 5 -5.37 6.76 -6.05
C ILE A 5 -6.27 6.32 -4.90
N ILE A 6 -5.85 5.31 -4.14
CA ILE A 6 -6.49 4.89 -2.90
C ILE A 6 -5.53 5.16 -1.73
N ALA A 7 -5.94 6.02 -0.81
CA ALA A 7 -5.21 6.23 0.43
C ALA A 7 -5.85 5.40 1.56
N VAL A 8 -5.06 4.53 2.18
CA VAL A 8 -5.45 3.67 3.28
C VAL A 8 -4.95 4.28 4.59
N GLY A 9 -5.88 4.55 5.50
CA GLY A 9 -5.57 5.08 6.83
C GLY A 9 -6.78 5.75 7.49
N THR A 10 -7.13 5.32 8.70
CA THR A 10 -8.27 5.87 9.46
C THR A 10 -8.03 7.32 9.88
N GLU A 11 -6.78 7.69 10.16
CA GLU A 11 -6.34 9.04 10.50
C GLU A 11 -6.64 10.06 9.39
N LEU A 12 -6.65 9.62 8.12
CA LEU A 12 -7.04 10.46 6.98
C LEU A 12 -8.55 10.74 6.99
N LEU A 13 -9.37 9.72 7.30
CA LEU A 13 -10.82 9.87 7.41
C LEU A 13 -11.23 10.73 8.61
N LEU A 14 -10.48 10.63 9.70
CA LEU A 14 -10.70 11.42 10.92
C LEU A 14 -10.16 12.86 10.79
N GLY A 15 -9.50 13.19 9.67
CA GLY A 15 -8.91 14.51 9.44
C GLY A 15 -7.74 14.84 10.38
N GLN A 16 -7.11 13.83 10.98
CA GLN A 16 -5.95 14.02 11.86
C GLN A 16 -4.70 14.42 11.07
N ILE A 17 -4.61 13.95 9.83
CA ILE A 17 -3.56 14.33 8.88
C ILE A 17 -4.19 14.70 7.54
N VAL A 18 -3.52 15.59 6.81
CA VAL A 18 -3.89 15.96 5.44
C VAL A 18 -3.39 14.90 4.47
N ASN A 19 -4.20 14.52 3.48
CA ASN A 19 -3.80 13.59 2.42
C ASN A 19 -2.86 14.24 1.39
N THR A 20 -1.65 14.58 1.82
CA THR A 20 -0.61 15.18 0.95
C THR A 20 -0.04 14.17 -0.05
N ASN A 21 -0.14 12.86 0.23
CA ASN A 21 0.24 11.81 -0.71
C ASN A 21 -0.59 11.85 -2.00
N ALA A 22 -1.91 11.93 -1.88
CA ALA A 22 -2.78 12.06 -3.05
C ALA A 22 -2.52 13.37 -3.82
N GLN A 23 -2.25 14.47 -3.10
CA GLN A 23 -1.87 15.74 -3.73
C GLN A 23 -0.58 15.62 -4.55
N PHE A 24 0.46 14.99 -3.99
CA PHE A 24 1.74 14.77 -4.66
C PHE A 24 1.56 13.89 -5.90
N LEU A 25 0.96 12.71 -5.73
CA LEU A 25 0.75 11.75 -6.81
C LEU A 25 -0.09 12.34 -7.95
N ALA A 26 -1.18 13.06 -7.65
CA ALA A 26 -2.00 13.67 -8.69
C ALA A 26 -1.24 14.70 -9.53
N ARG A 27 -0.34 15.48 -8.91
CA ARG A 27 0.52 16.44 -9.62
C ARG A 27 1.50 15.73 -10.54
N GLU A 28 2.16 14.68 -10.06
CA GLU A 28 3.11 13.90 -10.86
C GLU A 28 2.40 13.14 -12.00
N LEU A 29 1.22 12.58 -11.75
CA LEU A 29 0.43 11.89 -12.78
C LEU A 29 -0.05 12.88 -13.86
N ALA A 30 -0.50 14.08 -13.45
CA ALA A 30 -0.92 15.12 -14.39
C ALA A 30 0.25 15.64 -15.25
N SER A 31 1.45 15.79 -14.67
CA SER A 31 2.64 16.21 -15.44
C SER A 31 3.05 15.18 -16.49
N LEU A 32 2.70 13.90 -16.28
CA LEU A 32 2.89 12.80 -17.22
C LEU A 32 1.71 12.62 -18.21
N GLY A 33 0.70 13.50 -18.16
CA GLY A 33 -0.48 13.42 -19.03
C GLY A 33 -1.46 12.28 -18.69
N MET A 34 -1.38 11.73 -17.47
CA MET A 34 -2.30 10.69 -17.00
C MET A 34 -3.53 11.30 -16.35
N GLY A 35 -4.70 10.74 -16.66
CA GLY A 35 -5.97 11.19 -16.09
C GLY A 35 -6.19 10.61 -14.71
N VAL A 36 -6.39 11.46 -13.71
CA VAL A 36 -6.77 11.04 -12.35
C VAL A 36 -8.18 11.52 -12.07
N TYR A 37 -9.15 10.61 -12.15
CA TYR A 37 -10.58 10.97 -12.00
C TYR A 37 -11.10 10.78 -10.57
N TYR A 38 -10.44 9.93 -9.79
CA TYR A 38 -10.87 9.59 -8.44
C TYR A 38 -9.66 9.48 -7.50
N HIS A 39 -9.80 10.10 -6.33
CA HIS A 39 -9.03 9.77 -5.15
C HIS A 39 -9.99 9.23 -4.11
N THR A 40 -9.71 8.05 -3.58
CA THR A 40 -10.53 7.41 -2.56
C THR A 40 -9.74 7.29 -1.28
N VAL A 41 -10.34 7.63 -0.14
CA VAL A 41 -9.75 7.37 1.19
C VAL A 41 -10.55 6.25 1.83
N VAL A 42 -9.86 5.24 2.37
CA VAL A 42 -10.47 4.09 3.04
C VAL A 42 -9.80 3.85 4.39
N GLY A 43 -10.59 3.58 5.42
CA GLY A 43 -10.07 3.27 6.76
C GLY A 43 -9.57 1.83 6.85
N ASP A 44 -8.81 1.55 7.90
CA ASP A 44 -8.10 0.28 8.12
C ASP A 44 -9.08 -0.87 8.42
N ASN A 45 -9.65 -1.45 7.36
CA ASN A 45 -10.53 -2.60 7.44
C ASN A 45 -10.47 -3.38 6.13
N LEU A 46 -10.21 -4.68 6.25
CA LEU A 46 -9.94 -5.55 5.12
C LEU A 46 -11.08 -5.55 4.09
N ASN A 47 -12.32 -5.75 4.53
CA ASN A 47 -13.47 -5.84 3.63
C ASN A 47 -13.74 -4.51 2.90
N ARG A 48 -13.60 -3.39 3.61
CA ARG A 48 -13.71 -2.05 2.99
C ARG A 48 -12.64 -1.85 1.94
N LEU A 49 -11.39 -2.16 2.26
CA LEU A 49 -10.26 -2.05 1.32
C LEU A 49 -10.46 -2.93 0.08
N VAL A 50 -10.85 -4.20 0.25
CA VAL A 50 -11.11 -5.12 -0.88
C VAL A 50 -12.19 -4.54 -1.80
N ASN A 51 -13.31 -4.10 -1.24
CA ASN A 51 -14.40 -3.52 -2.03
C ASN A 51 -13.98 -2.24 -2.77
N THR A 52 -13.26 -1.35 -2.09
CA THR A 52 -12.72 -0.12 -2.70
C THR A 52 -11.73 -0.44 -3.81
N PHE A 53 -10.82 -1.38 -3.60
CA PHE A 53 -9.85 -1.82 -4.60
C PHE A 53 -10.56 -2.39 -5.83
N LEU A 54 -11.54 -3.29 -5.67
CA LEU A 54 -12.25 -3.90 -6.78
C LEU A 54 -13.02 -2.86 -7.62
N GLN A 55 -13.62 -1.85 -6.98
CA GLN A 55 -14.27 -0.74 -7.70
C GLN A 55 -13.25 0.07 -8.52
N ALA A 56 -12.11 0.42 -7.93
CA ALA A 56 -11.04 1.12 -8.64
C ALA A 56 -10.47 0.29 -9.80
N TRP A 57 -10.27 -1.01 -9.56
CA TRP A 57 -9.76 -1.98 -10.52
C TRP A 57 -10.67 -2.14 -11.75
N GLN A 58 -11.99 -2.02 -11.58
CA GLN A 58 -12.95 -2.14 -12.69
C GLN A 58 -12.96 -0.92 -13.62
N ARG A 59 -12.59 0.27 -13.13
CA ARG A 59 -12.78 1.55 -13.84
C ARG A 59 -11.49 2.29 -14.19
N SER A 60 -10.34 1.79 -13.74
CA SER A 60 -9.04 2.42 -13.92
C SER A 60 -8.05 1.44 -14.54
N GLU A 61 -7.14 1.95 -15.37
CA GLU A 61 -6.08 1.15 -15.99
C GLU A 61 -4.94 0.90 -14.99
N VAL A 62 -4.74 1.82 -14.04
CA VAL A 62 -3.75 1.71 -12.96
C VAL A 62 -4.40 2.13 -11.64
N VAL A 63 -4.10 1.38 -10.57
CA VAL A 63 -4.50 1.72 -9.20
C VAL A 63 -3.25 1.88 -8.35
N ILE A 64 -3.09 3.05 -7.71
CA ILE A 64 -1.98 3.34 -6.80
C ILE A 64 -2.53 3.40 -5.38
N LEU A 65 -1.98 2.58 -4.50
CA LEU A 65 -2.32 2.57 -3.08
C LEU A 65 -1.23 3.26 -2.26
N THR A 66 -1.62 3.99 -1.23
CA THR A 66 -0.69 4.55 -0.23
C THR A 66 -1.16 4.22 1.18
N GLY A 67 -0.24 3.91 2.09
CA GLY A 67 -0.56 3.57 3.49
C GLY A 67 -0.84 2.08 3.71
N GLY A 68 -0.91 1.67 4.99
CA GLY A 68 -1.25 0.30 5.41
C GLY A 68 -0.22 -0.79 5.04
N LEU A 69 1.05 -0.43 4.89
CA LEU A 69 2.17 -1.34 4.58
C LEU A 69 3.17 -1.53 5.74
N GLY A 70 2.88 -0.96 6.91
CA GLY A 70 3.67 -1.18 8.12
C GLY A 70 3.53 -2.60 8.70
N PRO A 71 4.12 -2.85 9.87
CA PRO A 71 4.09 -4.15 10.55
C PRO A 71 2.88 -4.35 11.48
N THR A 72 2.01 -3.36 11.66
CA THR A 72 0.92 -3.38 12.64
C THR A 72 -0.27 -4.20 12.14
N THR A 73 -1.19 -4.58 13.04
CA THR A 73 -2.41 -5.30 12.67
C THR A 73 -3.32 -4.52 11.75
N ASP A 74 -3.26 -3.19 11.83
CA ASP A 74 -4.09 -2.27 11.05
C ASP A 74 -3.50 -2.03 9.65
N ASP A 75 -2.24 -2.40 9.43
CA ASP A 75 -1.61 -2.42 8.11
C ASP A 75 -2.12 -3.59 7.26
N LEU A 76 -3.25 -3.35 6.60
CA LEU A 76 -4.01 -4.36 5.85
C LEU A 76 -3.87 -4.25 4.33
N THR A 77 -3.02 -3.35 3.80
CA THR A 77 -2.97 -3.07 2.36
C THR A 77 -2.57 -4.29 1.54
N ARG A 78 -1.57 -5.05 2.00
CA ARG A 78 -1.10 -6.26 1.32
C ARG A 78 -2.18 -7.33 1.29
N GLU A 79 -2.79 -7.60 2.44
CA GLU A 79 -3.85 -8.57 2.64
C GLU A 79 -5.08 -8.22 1.78
N GLY A 80 -5.46 -6.95 1.72
CA GLY A 80 -6.58 -6.48 0.90
C GLY A 80 -6.34 -6.65 -0.59
N VAL A 81 -5.17 -6.26 -1.09
CA VAL A 81 -4.82 -6.43 -2.52
C VAL A 81 -4.71 -7.92 -2.88
N ALA A 82 -4.04 -8.71 -2.03
CA ALA A 82 -3.93 -10.15 -2.20
C ALA A 82 -5.31 -10.83 -2.28
N SER A 83 -6.20 -10.49 -1.34
CA SER A 83 -7.57 -11.01 -1.31
C SER A 83 -8.38 -10.59 -2.55
N ALA A 84 -8.31 -9.33 -2.95
CA ALA A 84 -9.05 -8.81 -4.10
C ALA A 84 -8.60 -9.45 -5.43
N LEU A 85 -7.32 -9.75 -5.57
CA LEU A 85 -6.75 -10.38 -6.77
C LEU A 85 -6.77 -11.91 -6.71
N GLY A 86 -7.23 -12.52 -5.61
CA GLY A 86 -7.20 -13.97 -5.42
C GLY A 86 -5.78 -14.55 -5.41
N ARG A 87 -4.79 -13.78 -4.93
CA ARG A 87 -3.38 -14.17 -4.86
C ARG A 87 -2.97 -14.42 -3.42
N PRO A 88 -2.36 -15.57 -3.07
CA PRO A 88 -1.87 -15.78 -1.72
C PRO A 88 -0.70 -14.83 -1.42
N LEU A 89 -0.48 -14.53 -0.14
CA LEU A 89 0.74 -13.87 0.31
C LEU A 89 1.85 -14.90 0.53
N CYS A 90 3.00 -14.69 -0.10
CA CYS A 90 4.18 -15.53 0.02
C CYS A 90 5.28 -14.78 0.76
N PHE A 91 5.95 -15.46 1.69
CA PHE A 91 7.10 -14.88 2.38
C PHE A 91 8.29 -14.76 1.43
N GLN A 92 8.87 -13.57 1.32
CA GLN A 92 10.04 -13.29 0.51
C GLN A 92 11.26 -13.06 1.39
N GLU A 93 12.20 -14.01 1.37
CA GLU A 93 13.40 -14.00 2.22
C GLU A 93 14.30 -12.79 1.91
N ASP A 94 14.44 -12.41 0.64
CA ASP A 94 15.20 -11.23 0.22
C ASP A 94 14.61 -9.92 0.77
N VAL A 95 13.28 -9.78 0.80
CA VAL A 95 12.60 -8.64 1.43
C VAL A 95 12.84 -8.65 2.94
N TRP A 96 12.77 -9.82 3.57
CA TRP A 96 13.07 -9.96 4.99
C TRP A 96 14.50 -9.53 5.33
N GLN A 97 15.49 -9.96 4.53
CA GLN A 97 16.88 -9.55 4.74
C GLN A 97 17.08 -8.04 4.57
N GLN A 98 16.36 -7.39 3.65
CA GLN A 98 16.37 -5.93 3.52
C GLN A 98 15.81 -5.24 4.78
N ILE A 99 14.71 -5.76 5.34
CA ILE A 99 14.13 -5.24 6.58
C ILE A 99 15.10 -5.42 7.75
N VAL A 100 15.70 -6.61 7.91
CA VAL A 100 16.69 -6.90 8.94
C VAL A 100 17.89 -5.94 8.84
N ALA A 101 18.44 -5.76 7.64
CA ALA A 101 19.55 -4.85 7.39
C ALA A 101 19.19 -3.39 7.74
N HIS A 102 17.99 -2.93 7.37
CA HIS A 102 17.51 -1.59 7.73
C HIS A 102 17.39 -1.41 9.25
N MET A 103 16.81 -2.38 9.96
CA MET A 103 16.65 -2.32 11.42
C MET A 103 18.01 -2.32 12.14
N GLN A 104 18.95 -3.15 11.69
CA GLN A 104 20.32 -3.16 12.21
C GLN A 104 21.02 -1.82 11.99
N ARG A 105 20.94 -1.26 10.77
CA ARG A 105 21.51 0.05 10.42
C ARG A 105 20.95 1.17 11.28
N THR A 106 19.65 1.10 11.59
CA THR A 106 18.94 2.11 12.41
C THR A 106 18.99 1.82 13.91
N LYS A 107 19.71 0.76 14.33
CA LYS A 107 19.84 0.29 15.72
C LYS A 107 18.49 0.04 16.40
N ARG A 108 17.50 -0.41 15.62
CA ARG A 108 16.16 -0.77 16.12
C ARG A 108 16.08 -2.27 16.39
N PRO A 109 15.31 -2.70 17.41
CA PRO A 109 14.99 -4.10 17.57
C PRO A 109 14.22 -4.60 16.35
N ILE A 110 14.27 -5.90 16.10
CA ILE A 110 13.56 -6.56 15.01
C ILE A 110 12.44 -7.40 15.61
N PRO A 111 11.27 -6.82 15.92
CA PRO A 111 10.15 -7.60 16.42
C PRO A 111 9.60 -8.53 15.33
N GLU A 112 9.01 -9.64 15.77
CA GLU A 112 8.54 -10.71 14.88
C GLU A 112 7.45 -10.22 13.90
N ASN A 113 6.65 -9.24 14.30
CA ASN A 113 5.60 -8.64 13.46
C ASN A 113 6.15 -8.00 12.17
N ASN A 114 7.42 -7.58 12.13
CA ASN A 114 8.05 -7.10 10.90
C ASN A 114 8.12 -8.16 9.80
N ARG A 115 8.07 -9.47 10.13
CA ARG A 115 7.99 -10.55 9.13
C ARG A 115 6.79 -10.38 8.20
N ARG A 116 5.70 -9.77 8.67
CA ARG A 116 4.51 -9.48 7.84
C ARG A 116 4.81 -8.53 6.68
N GLN A 117 5.82 -7.67 6.81
CA GLN A 117 6.22 -6.77 5.73
C GLN A 117 6.96 -7.49 4.60
N ALA A 118 7.46 -8.71 4.85
CA ALA A 118 8.05 -9.59 3.83
C ALA A 118 7.02 -10.55 3.20
N MET A 119 5.74 -10.47 3.58
CA MET A 119 4.66 -11.21 2.94
C MET A 119 4.21 -10.44 1.70
N VAL A 120 4.38 -11.01 0.51
CA VAL A 120 4.15 -10.31 -0.76
C VAL A 120 3.12 -11.10 -1.59
N PRO A 121 2.14 -10.46 -2.25
CA PRO A 121 1.21 -11.16 -3.12
C PRO A 121 1.95 -11.96 -4.20
N GLU A 122 1.52 -13.20 -4.43
CA GLU A 122 2.10 -14.05 -5.47
C GLU A 122 2.10 -13.35 -6.84
N GLY A 123 3.25 -13.34 -7.50
CA GLY A 123 3.44 -12.70 -8.80
C GLY A 123 3.68 -11.19 -8.75
N ALA A 124 3.67 -10.56 -7.58
CA ALA A 124 4.01 -9.15 -7.43
C ALA A 124 5.52 -8.92 -7.51
N VAL A 125 5.90 -7.76 -8.09
CA VAL A 125 7.28 -7.27 -8.11
C VAL A 125 7.47 -6.33 -6.92
N VAL A 126 8.48 -6.61 -6.09
CA VAL A 126 8.80 -5.78 -4.93
C VAL A 126 9.54 -4.52 -5.38
N LEU A 127 9.07 -3.36 -4.94
CA LEU A 127 9.78 -2.09 -5.09
C LEU A 127 10.66 -1.86 -3.85
N PRO A 128 12.00 -1.77 -4.00
CA PRO A 128 12.89 -1.57 -2.86
C PRO A 128 12.60 -0.25 -2.14
N ASN A 129 12.57 -0.28 -0.81
CA ASN A 129 12.48 0.91 0.02
C ASN A 129 13.77 1.09 0.83
N PRO A 130 14.77 1.81 0.29
CA PRO A 130 16.09 1.93 0.92
C PRO A 130 16.11 2.90 2.12
N ARG A 131 15.04 3.67 2.33
CA ARG A 131 15.02 4.75 3.32
C ARG A 131 14.72 4.22 4.72
#